data_AF-A0A1G6HFE2-F1
#
_entry.id   AF-A0A1G6HFE2-F1
#
_cell.length_a   1.000
_cell.length_b   1.000
_cell.length_c   1.000
_cell.angle_alpha   90.00
_cell.angle_beta   90.00
_cell.angle_gamma   90.00
#
_symmetry.space_group_name_H-M   'P 1'
#
loop_
_entity.id
_entity.type
_entity.pdbx_description
1 polymer ?
#
loop_
_entity_poly.entity_id
_entity_poly.type
_entity_poly.pdbx_seq_one_letter_code
_entity_poly.pdbx_strand_id
1 'polypeptide(L)'
;MDKQTFKENAKKSIDDIFAKIEELEAKNENFKERSKIEYDENLAELKAKRDELQAKYRELENATEEKWDEVKIAFSSASESFKEGFSKITALFK
;
A
#
# COMPACT_ATOMS: atom_id res chain seq x y z
N MET A 1 2.93 -19.69 -10.02
CA MET A 1 3.58 -18.96 -8.90
C MET A 1 3.12 -19.64 -7.63
N ASP A 2 4.03 -20.28 -6.91
CA ASP A 2 3.73 -21.04 -5.70
C ASP A 2 3.38 -20.14 -4.52
N LYS A 3 2.67 -20.68 -3.52
CA LYS A 3 2.18 -19.92 -2.36
C LYS A 3 3.32 -19.21 -1.64
N GLN A 4 4.43 -19.91 -1.44
CA GLN A 4 5.62 -19.37 -0.79
C GLN A 4 6.21 -18.19 -1.56
N THR A 5 6.40 -18.31 -2.87
CA THR A 5 6.87 -17.22 -3.72
C THR A 5 5.94 -16.01 -3.68
N PHE A 6 4.62 -16.24 -3.66
CA PHE A 6 3.66 -15.15 -3.51
C PHE A 6 3.79 -14.47 -2.14
N LYS A 7 3.91 -15.22 -1.04
CA LYS A 7 4.13 -14.67 0.31
C LYS A 7 5.39 -13.79 0.36
N GLU A 8 6.50 -14.27 -0.19
CA GLU A 8 7.75 -13.50 -0.23
C GLU A 8 7.62 -12.21 -1.05
N ASN A 9 6.96 -12.27 -2.22
CA ASN A 9 6.72 -11.08 -3.04
C ASN A 9 5.73 -10.11 -2.39
N ALA A 10 4.71 -10.62 -1.72
CA ALA A 10 3.76 -9.83 -0.95
C ALA A 10 4.47 -9.09 0.18
N LYS A 11 5.36 -9.77 0.91
CA LYS A 11 6.19 -9.16 1.95
C LYS A 11 7.07 -8.04 1.39
N LYS A 12 7.82 -8.32 0.32
CA LYS A 12 8.63 -7.29 -0.36
C LYS A 12 7.79 -6.10 -0.83
N SER A 13 6.57 -6.35 -1.30
CA SER A 13 5.65 -5.29 -1.72
C SER A 13 5.19 -4.46 -0.54
N ILE A 14 4.91 -5.07 0.62
CA ILE A 14 4.62 -4.34 1.86
C ILE A 14 5.81 -3.45 2.23
N ASP A 15 7.03 -4.00 2.26
CA ASP A 15 8.22 -3.25 2.64
C ASP A 15 8.48 -2.05 1.68
N ASP A 16 8.34 -2.26 0.37
CA ASP A 16 8.42 -1.18 -0.64
C ASP A 16 7.35 -0.10 -0.44
N ILE A 17 6.14 -0.52 -0.09
CA ILE A 17 5.02 0.38 0.19
C ILE A 17 5.29 1.25 1.43
N PHE A 18 5.83 0.65 2.50
CA PHE A 18 6.24 1.40 3.69
C PHE A 18 7.30 2.44 3.35
N ALA A 19 8.36 2.05 2.64
CA ALA A 19 9.43 2.96 2.24
C ALA A 19 8.89 4.14 1.40
N LYS A 20 7.99 3.86 0.45
CA LYS A 20 7.36 4.89 -0.38
C LYS A 20 6.51 5.87 0.42
N ILE A 21 5.79 5.41 1.45
CA ILE A 21 5.02 6.29 2.33
C ILE A 21 5.96 7.18 3.14
N GLU A 22 7.04 6.63 3.69
CA GLU A 22 8.04 7.41 4.44
C GLU A 22 8.68 8.48 3.54
N GLU A 23 9.02 8.13 2.30
CA GLU A 23 9.51 9.11 1.31
C GLU A 23 8.51 10.21 1.02
N LEU A 24 7.21 9.87 0.93
CA LEU A 24 6.15 10.86 0.79
C LEU A 24 6.05 11.73 2.04
N GLU A 25 6.02 11.16 3.24
CA GLU A 25 5.99 11.94 4.49
C GLU A 25 7.11 12.98 4.54
N ALA A 26 8.32 12.62 4.12
CA ALA A 26 9.47 13.52 4.04
C ALA A 26 9.32 14.61 2.96
N LYS A 27 8.63 14.33 1.85
CA LYS A 27 8.46 15.30 0.74
C LYS A 27 7.39 16.38 0.97
N ASN A 28 6.60 16.28 2.04
CA ASN A 28 5.50 17.20 2.35
C ASN A 28 5.94 18.69 2.43
N GLU A 29 7.21 18.95 2.75
CA GLU A 29 7.68 20.32 3.05
C GLU A 29 7.68 21.29 1.86
N ASN A 30 7.50 20.83 0.62
CA ASN A 30 7.62 21.67 -0.58
C ASN A 30 6.29 22.15 -1.22
N PHE A 31 5.13 21.76 -0.69
CA PHE A 31 3.85 22.09 -1.30
C PHE A 31 3.30 23.46 -0.90
N LYS A 32 2.64 24.15 -1.85
CA LYS A 32 1.79 25.32 -1.55
C LYS A 32 0.62 24.90 -0.66
N GLU A 33 0.15 25.78 0.22
CA GLU A 33 -0.85 25.49 1.27
C GLU A 33 -2.10 24.72 0.78
N ARG A 34 -2.64 25.05 -0.40
CA ARG A 34 -3.77 24.32 -1.01
C ARG A 34 -3.40 22.89 -1.42
N SER A 35 -2.23 22.71 -2.05
CA SER A 35 -1.73 21.39 -2.44
C SER A 35 -1.29 20.58 -1.24
N LYS A 36 -0.89 21.25 -0.14
CA LYS A 36 -0.53 20.60 1.11
C LYS A 36 -1.72 19.92 1.78
N ILE A 37 -2.90 20.56 1.79
CA ILE A 37 -4.13 19.94 2.33
C ILE A 37 -4.47 18.67 1.54
N GLU A 38 -4.54 18.77 0.21
CA GLU A 38 -4.83 17.63 -0.66
C GLU A 38 -3.76 16.52 -0.50
N TYR A 39 -2.50 16.91 -0.35
CA TYR A 39 -1.40 16.01 -0.09
C TYR A 39 -1.57 15.25 1.23
N ASP A 40 -1.82 15.97 2.33
CA ASP A 40 -2.00 15.41 3.66
C ASP A 40 -3.21 14.46 3.71
N GLU A 41 -4.31 14.82 3.06
CA GLU A 41 -5.52 13.98 2.94
C GLU A 41 -5.21 12.68 2.19
N ASN A 42 -4.63 12.77 0.98
CA ASN A 42 -4.30 11.57 0.20
C ASN A 42 -3.25 10.71 0.92
N LEU A 43 -2.28 11.33 1.62
CA LEU A 43 -1.26 10.61 2.39
C LEU A 43 -1.88 9.89 3.59
N ALA A 44 -2.85 10.48 4.27
CA ALA A 44 -3.59 9.82 5.34
C ALA A 44 -4.38 8.61 4.81
N GLU A 45 -5.07 8.76 3.67
CA GLU A 45 -5.71 7.63 2.99
C GLU A 45 -4.70 6.55 2.61
N LEU A 46 -3.53 6.92 2.10
CA LEU A 46 -2.49 5.98 1.70
C LEU A 46 -1.95 5.18 2.89
N LYS A 47 -1.75 5.83 4.04
CA LYS A 47 -1.38 5.18 5.30
C LYS A 47 -2.43 4.17 5.77
N ALA A 48 -3.71 4.53 5.69
CA ALA A 48 -4.80 3.63 6.02
C ALA A 48 -4.83 2.40 5.09
N LYS A 49 -4.60 2.59 3.78
CA LYS A 49 -4.49 1.48 2.82
C LYS A 49 -3.29 0.58 3.10
N ARG A 50 -2.16 1.14 3.52
CA ARG A 50 -0.98 0.37 3.96
C ARG A 50 -1.27 -0.47 5.20
N ASP A 51 -1.98 0.09 6.17
CA ASP A 51 -2.46 -0.68 7.32
C ASP A 51 -3.35 -1.85 6.93
N GLU A 52 -4.32 -1.59 6.04
CA GLU A 52 -5.19 -2.64 5.50
C GLU A 52 -4.38 -3.70 4.77
N LEU A 53 -3.43 -3.30 3.91
CA LEU A 53 -2.58 -4.22 3.17
C LEU A 53 -1.72 -5.09 4.09
N GLN A 54 -1.18 -4.51 5.16
CA GLN A 54 -0.44 -5.27 6.18
C GLN A 54 -1.34 -6.27 6.91
N ALA A 55 -2.59 -5.90 7.22
CA ALA A 55 -3.55 -6.83 7.78
C ALA A 55 -3.86 -7.98 6.80
N LYS A 56 -4.10 -7.67 5.52
CA LYS A 56 -4.30 -8.67 4.46
C LYS A 56 -3.09 -9.57 4.26
N TYR A 57 -1.88 -9.04 4.38
CA TYR A 57 -0.66 -9.84 4.33
C TYR A 57 -0.59 -10.85 5.49
N ARG A 58 -0.98 -10.45 6.71
CA ARG A 58 -1.02 -11.36 7.86
C ARG A 58 -2.08 -12.46 7.68
N GLU A 59 -3.25 -12.12 7.15
CA GLU A 59 -4.27 -13.12 6.79
C GLU A 59 -3.72 -14.09 5.75
N LEU A 60 -3.02 -13.56 4.74
CA LEU A 60 -2.39 -14.34 3.68
C LEU A 60 -1.28 -15.26 4.20
N GLU A 61 -0.45 -14.79 5.14
CA GLU A 61 0.61 -15.58 5.76
C GLU A 61 0.04 -16.78 6.54
N ASN A 62 -1.08 -16.57 7.25
CA ASN A 62 -1.74 -17.59 8.07
C ASN A 62 -2.82 -18.40 7.32
N ALA A 63 -3.07 -18.10 6.04
CA ALA A 63 -4.13 -18.75 5.30
C ALA A 63 -3.85 -20.23 5.02
N THR A 64 -4.89 -21.03 5.24
CA THR A 64 -4.96 -22.44 4.85
C THR A 64 -5.09 -22.58 3.34
N GLU A 65 -4.84 -23.78 2.82
CA GLU A 65 -4.91 -24.03 1.37
C GLU A 65 -6.25 -23.70 0.73
N GLU A 66 -7.35 -23.96 1.44
CA GLU A 66 -8.71 -23.71 0.96
C GLU A 66 -9.03 -22.22 0.80
N LYS A 67 -8.53 -21.38 1.72
CA LYS A 67 -8.74 -19.93 1.72
C LYS A 67 -7.66 -19.15 0.98
N TRP A 68 -6.62 -19.84 0.50
CA TRP A 68 -5.44 -19.21 -0.09
C TRP A 68 -5.80 -18.33 -1.29
N ASP A 69 -6.70 -18.78 -2.15
CA ASP A 69 -7.08 -18.01 -3.34
C ASP A 69 -7.84 -16.73 -2.96
N GLU A 70 -8.76 -16.83 -2.00
CA GLU A 70 -9.53 -15.69 -1.46
C GLU A 70 -8.62 -14.63 -0.84
N VAL A 71 -7.72 -15.02 0.07
CA VAL A 71 -6.80 -14.06 0.72
C VAL A 71 -5.80 -13.45 -0.26
N LYS A 72 -5.40 -14.22 -1.28
CA LYS A 72 -4.51 -13.75 -2.34
C LYS A 72 -5.20 -12.68 -3.18
N ILE A 73 -6.46 -12.89 -3.55
CA ILE A 73 -7.27 -11.89 -4.25
C ILE A 73 -7.42 -10.65 -3.37
N ALA A 74 -7.79 -10.81 -2.10
CA ALA A 74 -7.95 -9.71 -1.16
C ALA A 74 -6.67 -8.87 -1.01
N PHE A 75 -5.50 -9.52 -0.85
CA PHE A 75 -4.21 -8.83 -0.81
C PHE A 75 -3.91 -8.10 -2.13
N SER A 76 -4.18 -8.73 -3.26
CA SER A 76 -3.93 -8.14 -4.59
C SER A 76 -4.79 -6.89 -4.81
N SER A 77 -6.08 -6.95 -4.46
CA SER A 77 -7.01 -5.82 -4.55
C SER A 77 -6.60 -4.67 -3.63
N ALA A 78 -6.20 -4.96 -2.39
CA ALA A 78 -5.69 -3.95 -1.47
C ALA A 78 -4.39 -3.32 -2.00
N SER A 79 -3.50 -4.11 -2.61
CA SER A 79 -2.24 -3.61 -3.18
C SER A 79 -2.49 -2.69 -4.36
N GLU A 80 -3.46 -3.02 -5.22
CA GLU A 80 -3.88 -2.19 -6.34
C GLU A 80 -4.48 -0.87 -5.86
N SER A 81 -5.39 -0.94 -4.87
CA SER A 81 -5.96 0.25 -4.23
C SER A 81 -4.89 1.16 -3.62
N PHE A 82 -3.83 0.59 -3.04
CA PHE A 82 -2.69 1.35 -2.55
C PHE A 82 -1.96 2.04 -3.71
N LYS A 83 -1.63 1.32 -4.78
CA LYS A 83 -0.93 1.88 -5.95
C LYS A 83 -1.71 3.03 -6.61
N GLU A 84 -3.03 2.91 -6.66
CA GLU A 84 -3.89 4.00 -7.15
C GLU A 84 -3.79 5.23 -6.25
N GLY A 85 -3.87 5.05 -4.93
CA GLY A 85 -3.69 6.16 -3.98
C GLY A 85 -2.30 6.80 -4.09
N PHE A 86 -1.27 5.98 -4.20
CA PHE A 86 0.11 6.45 -4.38
C PHE A 86 0.25 7.25 -5.67
N SER A 87 -0.35 6.76 -6.77
CA SER A 87 -0.35 7.45 -8.06
C SER A 87 -1.00 8.82 -7.97
N LYS A 88 -2.13 8.95 -7.25
CA LYS A 88 -2.78 10.26 -7.00
C LYS A 88 -1.85 11.23 -6.29
N ILE A 89 -1.16 10.78 -5.22
CA ILE A 89 -0.20 11.63 -4.51
C ILE A 89 0.97 12.01 -5.41
N THR A 90 1.56 11.04 -6.13
CA THR A 90 2.68 11.32 -7.03
C THR A 90 2.32 12.28 -8.16
N ALA A 91 1.06 12.30 -8.60
CA ALA A 91 0.56 13.23 -9.60
C ALA A 91 0.55 14.69 -9.11
N LEU A 92 0.46 14.93 -7.79
CA LEU A 92 0.55 16.28 -7.21
C LEU A 92 1.95 16.90 -7.33
N PHE A 93 2.99 16.06 -7.45
CA PHE A 93 4.38 16.52 -7.63
C PHE A 93 4.73 16.83 -9.10
N LYS A 94 3.81 16.58 -10.03
CA LYS A 94 4.07 16.64 -11.47
C LYS A 94 3.78 18.02 -12.06
#